data_AF-A0A963MK77-F1
#
_entry.id   AF-A0A963MK77-F1
#
_cell.length_a   1.000
_cell.length_b   1.000
_cell.length_c   1.000
_cell.angle_alpha   90.00
_cell.angle_beta   90.00
_cell.angle_gamma   90.00
#
_symmetry.space_group_name_H-M   'P 1'
#
loop_
_entity.id
_entity.type
_entity.pdbx_description
1 polymer ?
#
loop_
_entity_poly.entity_id
_entity_poly.type
_entity_poly.pdbx_seq_one_letter_code
_entity_poly.pdbx_strand_id
1 'polypeptide(L)'
;MPAEEKQANGQPPLAGYSDAAKTAVQQTARRVQEMHGAIADSYFDILSRLPLFGGPAQLVRSAHDAIAATVYGAIHHGSGGLLAAASLVERHATAGPAGQPPGRLASGLRSALNGAFGDHLAASNSVLAVRMAIYVEGAAVALDTAALRAAFPTAGKRLCVFIHGLGCDEHSWQARDRADPPATHFGRQLHADFAFTPLYLRYNS
;
A
#
# COMPACT_ATOMS: atom_id res chain seq x y z
N MET A 1 40.90 53.95 30.08
CA MET A 1 41.33 52.64 29.54
C MET A 1 41.53 51.70 30.71
N PRO A 2 40.93 50.49 30.75
CA PRO A 2 39.97 49.85 29.81
C PRO A 2 38.51 49.95 30.36
N ALA A 3 37.39 49.95 29.62
CA ALA A 3 36.91 49.22 28.43
C ALA A 3 36.46 47.78 28.73
N GLU A 4 35.27 47.66 29.35
CA GLU A 4 34.40 46.48 29.28
C GLU A 4 33.76 46.41 27.88
N GLU A 5 33.83 45.28 27.18
CA GLU A 5 32.68 44.81 26.40
C GLU A 5 32.73 43.30 26.05
N LYS A 6 31.62 42.64 26.43
CA LYS A 6 30.89 41.56 25.76
C LYS A 6 31.57 40.21 25.52
N GLN A 7 31.28 39.30 26.46
CA GLN A 7 31.16 37.87 26.19
C GLN A 7 30.04 37.62 25.17
N ALA A 8 30.41 37.12 23.99
CA ALA A 8 29.49 36.61 23.00
C ALA A 8 28.86 35.30 23.50
N ASN A 9 27.59 35.39 23.91
CA ASN A 9 26.75 34.24 24.22
C ASN A 9 26.43 33.49 22.91
N GLY A 10 27.19 32.43 22.61
CA GLY A 10 26.92 31.56 21.47
C GLY A 10 25.71 30.68 21.73
N GLN A 11 24.55 31.04 21.19
CA GLN A 11 23.44 30.10 21.08
C GLN A 11 23.87 28.92 20.18
N PRO A 12 23.69 27.65 20.60
CA PRO A 12 24.00 26.52 19.75
C PRO A 12 23.11 26.52 18.49
N PRO A 13 23.64 26.18 17.31
CA PRO A 13 22.87 26.25 16.06
C PRO A 13 21.73 25.23 16.06
N LEU A 14 20.49 25.73 15.93
CA LEU A 14 19.25 24.96 15.81
C LEU A 14 19.31 23.85 14.72
N ALA A 15 20.14 24.04 13.69
CA ALA A 15 20.37 23.09 12.61
C ALA A 15 20.95 21.73 13.08
N GLY A 16 21.76 21.71 14.15
CA GLY A 16 22.35 20.47 14.66
C GLY A 16 21.34 19.55 15.36
N TYR A 17 20.34 20.14 16.01
CA TYR A 17 19.29 19.38 16.70
C TYR A 17 18.30 18.74 15.72
N SER A 18 17.95 19.42 14.63
CA SER A 18 17.07 18.87 13.59
C SER A 18 17.72 17.71 12.85
N ASP A 19 19.02 17.80 12.56
CA ASP A 19 19.76 16.72 11.89
C ASP A 19 19.98 15.52 12.80
N ALA A 20 20.30 15.76 14.08
CA ALA A 20 20.39 14.69 15.08
C ALA A 20 19.03 14.00 15.31
N ALA A 21 17.94 14.76 15.38
CA ALA A 21 16.59 14.21 15.52
C ALA A 21 16.15 13.42 14.28
N LYS A 22 16.41 13.94 13.08
CA LYS A 22 16.15 13.22 11.82
C LYS A 22 16.96 11.92 11.74
N THR A 23 18.23 11.96 12.12
CA THR A 23 19.11 10.79 12.17
C THR A 23 18.59 9.78 13.18
N ALA A 24 18.17 10.22 14.37
CA ALA A 24 17.61 9.34 15.39
C ALA A 24 16.33 8.65 14.90
N VAL A 25 15.39 9.39 14.29
CA VAL A 25 14.16 8.82 13.71
C VAL A 25 14.49 7.80 12.61
N GLN A 26 15.42 8.12 11.71
CA GLN A 26 15.84 7.21 10.64
C GLN A 26 16.50 5.93 11.19
N GLN A 27 17.33 6.04 12.24
CA GLN A 27 17.98 4.91 12.89
C GLN A 27 16.99 4.04 13.65
N THR A 28 16.06 4.65 14.39
CA THR A 28 14.98 3.91 15.08
C THR A 28 14.09 3.18 14.08
N ALA A 29 13.66 3.84 13.00
CA ALA A 29 12.87 3.21 11.95
C ALA A 29 13.60 2.03 11.30
N ARG A 30 14.91 2.18 11.06
CA ARG A 30 15.74 1.09 10.54
C ARG A 30 15.83 -0.09 11.52
N ARG A 31 15.97 0.17 12.83
CA ARG A 31 15.99 -0.91 13.84
C ARG A 31 14.65 -1.65 13.92
N VAL A 32 13.54 -0.91 13.82
CA VAL A 32 12.19 -1.51 13.76
C VAL A 32 12.02 -2.32 12.47
N GLN A 33 12.54 -1.85 11.33
CA GLN A 33 12.57 -2.60 10.07
C GLN A 33 13.34 -3.91 10.19
N GLU A 34 14.55 -3.85 10.75
CA GLU A 34 15.42 -5.01 10.93
C GLU A 34 14.73 -6.06 11.84
N MET A 35 14.08 -5.62 12.92
CA MET A 35 13.29 -6.47 13.79
C MET A 35 12.08 -7.08 13.08
N HIS A 36 11.32 -6.25 12.35
CA HIS A 36 10.14 -6.70 11.59
C HIS A 36 10.51 -7.74 10.53
N GLY A 37 11.62 -7.51 9.82
CA GLY A 37 12.19 -8.45 8.87
C GLY A 37 12.57 -9.77 9.53
N ALA A 38 13.32 -9.73 10.65
CA ALA A 38 13.73 -10.94 11.35
C ALA A 38 12.56 -11.79 11.87
N ILE A 39 11.49 -11.15 12.34
CA ILE A 39 10.26 -11.82 12.78
C ILE A 39 9.58 -12.46 11.56
N ALA A 40 9.34 -11.70 10.49
CA ALA A 40 8.69 -12.19 9.29
C ALA A 40 9.48 -13.34 8.63
N ASP A 41 10.80 -13.20 8.52
CA ASP A 41 11.71 -14.22 7.99
C ASP A 41 11.60 -15.52 8.76
N SER A 42 11.51 -15.47 10.10
CA SER A 42 11.33 -16.67 10.92
C SER A 42 10.06 -17.43 10.54
N TYR A 43 8.93 -16.74 10.35
CA TYR A 43 7.66 -17.38 9.99
C TYR A 43 7.64 -17.85 8.54
N PHE A 44 8.17 -17.06 7.60
CA PHE A 44 8.21 -17.47 6.19
C PHE A 44 9.22 -18.59 5.95
N ASP A 45 10.32 -18.67 6.69
CA ASP A 45 11.26 -19.79 6.63
C ASP A 45 10.63 -21.08 7.18
N ILE A 46 9.84 -20.99 8.27
CA ILE A 46 9.08 -22.14 8.78
C ILE A 46 8.06 -22.60 7.74
N LEU A 47 7.28 -21.68 7.17
CA LEU A 47 6.26 -22.00 6.18
C LEU A 47 6.84 -22.53 4.87
N SER A 48 8.00 -22.02 4.46
CA SER A 48 8.63 -22.42 3.20
C SER A 48 9.33 -23.78 3.26
N ARG A 49 9.66 -24.26 4.46
CA ARG A 49 10.17 -25.62 4.70
C ARG A 49 9.08 -26.69 4.67
N LEU A 50 7.80 -26.31 4.66
CA LEU A 50 6.70 -27.26 4.54
C LEU A 50 6.47 -27.60 3.05
N PRO A 51 6.48 -28.88 2.65
CA PRO A 51 6.50 -29.30 1.24
C PRO A 51 5.26 -28.93 0.41
N LEU A 52 4.18 -28.43 1.05
CA LEU A 52 2.97 -27.92 0.39
C LEU A 52 2.81 -26.39 0.44
N PHE A 53 3.61 -25.70 1.25
CA PHE A 53 3.49 -24.25 1.48
C PHE A 53 4.71 -23.45 1.03
N GLY A 54 5.80 -24.12 0.62
CA GLY A 54 7.00 -23.55 -0.02
C GLY A 54 6.74 -22.41 -1.00
N GLY A 55 6.05 -22.72 -2.09
CA GLY A 55 5.77 -21.76 -3.18
C GLY A 55 4.85 -20.60 -2.76
N PRO A 56 3.67 -20.87 -2.16
CA PRO A 56 2.79 -19.80 -1.67
C PRO A 56 3.44 -18.91 -0.60
N ALA A 57 4.22 -19.47 0.32
CA ALA A 57 4.91 -18.72 1.37
C ALA A 57 5.97 -17.77 0.79
N GLN A 58 6.72 -18.19 -0.22
CA GLN A 58 7.68 -17.34 -0.92
C GLN A 58 7.00 -16.18 -1.67
N LEU A 59 5.82 -16.42 -2.26
CA LEU A 59 5.04 -15.37 -2.89
C LEU A 59 4.58 -14.31 -1.87
N VAL A 60 4.02 -14.75 -0.74
CA VAL A 60 3.56 -13.85 0.32
C VAL A 60 4.75 -13.11 0.94
N ARG A 61 5.89 -13.78 1.16
CA ARG A 61 7.15 -13.16 1.62
C ARG A 61 7.60 -12.06 0.66
N SER A 62 7.60 -12.32 -0.64
CA SER A 62 8.04 -11.33 -1.64
C SER A 62 7.17 -10.06 -1.65
N ALA A 63 5.85 -10.21 -1.47
CA ALA A 63 4.94 -9.08 -1.37
C ALA A 63 5.12 -8.31 -0.05
N HIS A 64 5.26 -9.04 1.06
CA HIS A 64 5.55 -8.49 2.38
C HIS A 64 6.85 -7.68 2.38
N ASP A 65 7.92 -8.21 1.79
CA ASP A 65 9.22 -7.56 1.74
C ASP A 65 9.21 -6.32 0.85
N ALA A 66 8.47 -6.34 -0.27
CA ALA A 66 8.29 -5.17 -1.12
C ALA A 66 7.52 -4.04 -0.42
N ILE A 67 6.47 -4.38 0.34
CA ILE A 67 5.70 -3.41 1.14
C ILE A 67 6.59 -2.82 2.24
N ALA A 68 7.29 -3.67 3.00
CA ALA A 68 8.20 -3.23 4.05
C ALA A 68 9.33 -2.34 3.49
N ALA A 69 9.99 -2.75 2.41
CA ALA A 69 11.04 -1.97 1.77
C ALA A 69 10.55 -0.60 1.28
N THR A 70 9.30 -0.51 0.81
CA THR A 70 8.70 0.75 0.37
C THR A 70 8.42 1.67 1.56
N VAL A 71 7.77 1.16 2.61
CA VAL A 71 7.44 1.94 3.83
C VAL A 71 8.71 2.47 4.49
N TYR A 72 9.67 1.59 4.75
CA TYR A 72 10.91 1.98 5.42
C TYR A 72 11.85 2.78 4.52
N GLY A 73 11.89 2.48 3.22
CA GLY A 73 12.67 3.25 2.26
C GLY A 73 12.21 4.71 2.20
N ALA A 74 10.91 4.95 2.30
CA ALA A 74 10.38 6.31 2.31
C ALA A 74 10.61 7.04 3.65
N ILE A 75 10.65 6.31 4.78
CA ILE A 75 11.12 6.86 6.06
C ILE A 75 12.62 7.21 6.00
N HIS A 76 13.43 6.41 5.30
CA HIS A 76 14.88 6.59 5.23
C HIS A 76 15.30 7.69 4.24
N HIS A 77 14.67 7.76 3.06
CA HIS A 77 15.03 8.70 2.00
C HIS A 77 14.24 10.02 2.02
N GLY A 78 13.24 10.13 2.89
CA GLY A 78 12.39 11.32 2.99
C GLY A 78 11.60 11.58 1.70
N SER A 79 11.19 12.84 1.50
CA SER A 79 10.28 13.27 0.42
C SER A 79 10.79 13.03 -1.01
N GLY A 80 12.10 12.85 -1.23
CA GLY A 80 12.67 12.63 -2.58
C GLY A 80 12.32 11.27 -3.21
N GLY A 81 12.29 10.19 -2.41
CA GLY A 81 11.89 8.86 -2.89
C GLY A 81 10.38 8.78 -3.18
N LEU A 82 9.58 9.49 -2.39
CA LEU A 82 8.13 9.63 -2.56
C LEU A 82 7.78 10.33 -3.88
N LEU A 83 8.46 11.44 -4.19
CA LEU A 83 8.23 12.21 -5.43
C LEU A 83 8.56 11.39 -6.68
N ALA A 84 9.62 10.58 -6.65
CA ALA A 84 9.98 9.71 -7.77
C ALA A 84 8.92 8.63 -8.01
N ALA A 85 8.44 7.97 -6.96
CA ALA A 85 7.38 6.96 -7.05
C ALA A 85 6.04 7.58 -7.48
N ALA A 86 5.65 8.73 -6.91
CA ALA A 86 4.48 9.49 -7.31
C ALA A 86 4.51 9.87 -8.79
N SER A 87 5.66 10.36 -9.29
CA SER A 87 5.81 10.71 -10.71
C SER A 87 5.67 9.51 -11.66
N LEU A 88 6.06 8.30 -11.24
CA LEU A 88 5.83 7.07 -12.01
C LEU A 88 4.35 6.68 -12.06
N VAL A 89 3.62 6.87 -10.95
CA VAL A 89 2.17 6.63 -10.90
C VAL A 89 1.41 7.68 -11.70
N GLU A 90 1.71 8.96 -11.54
CA GLU A 90 1.03 10.04 -12.28
C GLU A 90 1.21 9.88 -13.79
N ARG A 91 2.42 9.55 -14.26
CA ARG A 91 2.69 9.27 -15.67
C ARG A 91 1.87 8.08 -16.20
N HIS A 92 1.60 7.07 -15.38
CA HIS A 92 0.78 5.93 -15.79
C HIS A 92 -0.73 6.18 -15.62
N ALA A 93 -1.15 6.97 -14.63
CA ALA A 93 -2.53 7.34 -14.39
C ALA A 93 -3.06 8.34 -15.43
N THR A 94 -2.16 9.14 -16.04
CA THR A 94 -2.49 10.12 -17.08
C THR A 94 -2.26 9.62 -18.52
N ALA A 95 -1.60 8.47 -18.70
CA ALA A 95 -1.30 7.90 -20.02
C ALA A 95 -2.37 6.94 -20.58
N GLY A 96 -3.46 6.69 -19.85
CA GLY A 96 -4.58 5.86 -20.31
C GLY A 96 -5.68 6.70 -20.98
N PRO A 97 -6.40 6.17 -21.98
CA PRO A 97 -7.61 6.81 -22.49
C PRO A 97 -8.61 7.04 -21.34
N ALA A 98 -9.25 8.21 -21.33
CA ALA A 98 -10.18 8.60 -20.28
C ALA A 98 -11.26 7.51 -20.07
N GLY A 99 -11.37 7.01 -18.83
CA GLY A 99 -12.37 6.01 -18.44
C GLY A 99 -11.86 4.57 -18.34
N GLN A 100 -10.61 4.28 -18.68
CA GLN A 100 -10.05 2.94 -18.50
C GLN A 100 -9.39 2.79 -17.11
N PRO A 101 -9.67 1.69 -16.37
CA PRO A 101 -9.07 1.49 -15.05
C PRO A 101 -7.55 1.36 -15.15
N PRO A 102 -6.80 1.84 -14.14
CA PRO A 102 -5.35 1.75 -14.15
C PRO A 102 -4.90 0.28 -14.18
N GLY A 103 -3.83 0.00 -14.93
CA GLY A 103 -3.24 -1.34 -14.95
C GLY A 103 -2.81 -1.81 -13.56
N ARG A 104 -2.80 -3.13 -13.33
CA ARG A 104 -2.51 -3.73 -12.00
C ARG A 104 -1.23 -3.22 -11.34
N LEU A 105 -0.16 -3.00 -12.11
CA LEU A 105 1.10 -2.46 -11.58
C LEU A 105 0.92 -1.04 -11.02
N ALA A 106 0.23 -0.17 -11.75
CA ALA A 106 -0.06 1.19 -11.31
C ALA A 106 -1.00 1.19 -10.09
N SER A 107 -1.99 0.29 -10.09
CA SER A 107 -2.88 0.08 -8.95
C SER A 107 -2.13 -0.38 -7.69
N GLY A 108 -1.24 -1.36 -7.83
CA GLY A 108 -0.41 -1.87 -6.74
C GLY A 108 0.53 -0.79 -6.19
N LEU A 109 1.18 -0.01 -7.07
CA LEU A 109 2.05 1.08 -6.63
C LEU A 109 1.28 2.19 -5.91
N ARG A 110 0.10 2.58 -6.43
CA ARG A 110 -0.78 3.53 -5.74
C ARG A 110 -1.20 3.01 -4.37
N SER A 111 -1.50 1.72 -4.26
CA SER A 111 -1.92 1.11 -3.00
C SER A 111 -0.77 1.09 -2.00
N ALA A 112 0.44 0.72 -2.42
CA ALA A 112 1.64 0.80 -1.59
C ALA A 112 1.92 2.24 -1.09
N LEU A 113 1.74 3.25 -1.95
CA LEU A 113 1.86 4.65 -1.55
C LEU A 113 0.82 5.05 -0.50
N ASN A 114 -0.42 4.57 -0.62
CA ASN A 114 -1.45 4.85 0.38
C ASN A 114 -1.21 4.08 1.68
N GLY A 115 -0.70 2.85 1.63
CA GLY A 115 -0.29 2.15 2.86
C GLY A 115 0.85 2.85 3.61
N ALA A 116 1.73 3.57 2.90
CA ALA A 116 2.84 4.30 3.53
C ALA A 116 2.48 5.75 3.94
N PHE A 117 1.66 6.44 3.14
CA PHE A 117 1.43 7.89 3.24
C PHE A 117 -0.03 8.31 3.06
N GLY A 118 -0.96 7.37 3.12
CA GLY A 118 -2.35 7.58 2.75
C GLY A 118 -3.02 8.73 3.50
N ASP A 119 -2.77 8.86 4.81
CA ASP A 119 -3.30 9.96 5.61
C ASP A 119 -2.79 11.33 5.15
N HIS A 120 -1.52 11.41 4.80
CA HIS A 120 -0.94 12.64 4.26
C HIS A 120 -1.48 12.94 2.85
N LEU A 121 -1.60 11.92 2.00
CA LEU A 121 -2.17 12.05 0.65
C LEU A 121 -3.64 12.52 0.73
N ALA A 122 -4.41 11.99 1.67
CA ALA A 122 -5.79 12.39 1.91
C ALA A 122 -5.87 13.83 2.44
N ALA A 123 -5.06 14.19 3.44
CA ALA A 123 -5.04 15.53 4.01
C ALA A 123 -4.61 16.61 3.01
N SER A 124 -3.74 16.26 2.07
CA SER A 124 -3.26 17.15 0.99
C SER A 124 -4.17 17.18 -0.24
N ASN A 125 -5.29 16.44 -0.25
CA ASN A 125 -6.16 16.27 -1.42
C ASN A 125 -5.40 15.79 -2.67
N SER A 126 -4.42 14.90 -2.48
CA SER A 126 -3.64 14.34 -3.58
C SER A 126 -4.52 13.47 -4.49
N VAL A 127 -4.27 13.56 -5.80
CA VAL A 127 -4.89 12.67 -6.81
C VAL A 127 -4.55 11.19 -6.57
N LEU A 128 -3.46 10.91 -5.84
CA LEU A 128 -3.04 9.56 -5.50
C LEU A 128 -3.80 8.99 -4.30
N ALA A 129 -4.46 9.83 -3.51
CA ALA A 129 -5.22 9.40 -2.33
C ALA A 129 -6.30 8.40 -2.74
N VAL A 130 -6.31 7.23 -2.11
CA VAL A 130 -7.36 6.22 -2.30
C VAL A 130 -8.57 6.66 -1.49
N ARG A 131 -9.68 6.90 -2.20
CA ARG A 131 -10.98 7.09 -1.58
C ARG A 131 -11.66 5.73 -1.46
N MET A 132 -12.34 5.53 -0.34
CA MET A 132 -13.08 4.29 -0.12
C MET A 132 -14.16 4.10 -1.19
N ALA A 133 -14.13 2.95 -1.88
CA ALA A 133 -15.10 2.59 -2.90
C ALA A 133 -15.16 1.06 -3.10
N ILE A 134 -16.26 0.58 -3.68
CA ILE A 134 -16.32 -0.79 -4.21
C ILE A 134 -15.66 -0.79 -5.59
N TYR A 135 -14.92 -1.84 -5.92
CA TYR A 135 -14.27 -1.97 -7.22
C TYR A 135 -14.84 -3.15 -8.02
N VAL A 136 -15.15 -2.90 -9.29
CA VAL A 136 -15.61 -3.90 -10.27
C VAL A 136 -14.69 -3.84 -11.47
N GLU A 137 -13.97 -4.92 -11.74
CA GLU A 137 -12.99 -5.01 -12.85
C GLU A 137 -12.01 -3.82 -12.90
N GLY A 138 -11.54 -3.39 -11.71
CA GLY A 138 -10.60 -2.28 -11.55
C GLY A 138 -11.21 -0.87 -11.57
N ALA A 139 -12.52 -0.74 -11.86
CA ALA A 139 -13.23 0.52 -11.85
C ALA A 139 -13.91 0.78 -10.50
N ALA A 140 -13.79 2.01 -10.00
CA ALA A 140 -14.43 2.43 -8.75
C ALA A 140 -15.94 2.65 -8.96
N VAL A 141 -16.73 2.04 -8.07
CA VAL A 141 -18.17 2.21 -7.91
C VAL A 141 -18.41 2.99 -6.63
N ALA A 142 -19.12 4.11 -6.76
CA ALA A 142 -19.46 4.95 -5.62
C ALA A 142 -20.31 4.19 -4.58
N LEU A 143 -20.12 4.51 -3.30
CA LEU A 143 -20.85 3.92 -2.18
C LEU A 143 -22.24 4.56 -2.00
N ASP A 144 -23.01 4.60 -3.08
CA ASP A 144 -24.40 5.05 -3.07
C ASP A 144 -25.32 3.99 -3.67
N THR A 145 -26.60 4.07 -3.33
CA THR A 145 -27.56 3.03 -3.67
C THR A 145 -27.77 2.89 -5.19
N ALA A 146 -27.71 3.99 -5.94
CA ALA A 146 -27.95 3.95 -7.38
C ALA A 146 -26.76 3.32 -8.10
N ALA A 147 -25.53 3.75 -7.78
CA ALA A 147 -24.29 3.21 -8.34
C ALA A 147 -24.14 1.71 -8.04
N LEU A 148 -24.41 1.29 -6.80
CA LEU A 148 -24.32 -0.12 -6.42
C LEU A 148 -25.36 -0.99 -7.12
N ARG A 149 -26.61 -0.54 -7.27
CA ARG A 149 -27.62 -1.29 -8.03
C ARG A 149 -27.27 -1.41 -9.51
N ALA A 150 -26.71 -0.35 -10.10
CA ALA A 150 -26.26 -0.37 -11.49
C ALA A 150 -25.07 -1.32 -11.70
N ALA A 151 -24.13 -1.35 -10.74
CA ALA A 151 -22.95 -2.21 -10.82
C ALA A 151 -23.25 -3.70 -10.55
N PHE A 152 -24.29 -3.99 -9.75
CA PHE A 152 -24.66 -5.36 -9.37
C PHE A 152 -26.14 -5.66 -9.64
N PRO A 153 -26.58 -5.67 -10.91
CA PRO A 153 -28.00 -5.87 -11.27
C PRO A 153 -28.53 -7.25 -10.89
N THR A 154 -27.65 -8.24 -10.76
CA THR A 154 -27.96 -9.63 -10.41
C THR A 154 -27.55 -9.99 -8.98
N ALA A 155 -27.34 -8.98 -8.10
CA ALA A 155 -26.94 -9.22 -6.71
C ALA A 155 -27.94 -10.13 -5.98
N GLY A 156 -27.41 -11.13 -5.28
CA GLY A 156 -28.18 -12.02 -4.42
C GLY A 156 -28.38 -11.46 -3.01
N LYS A 157 -29.14 -12.19 -2.18
CA LYS A 157 -29.37 -11.83 -0.76
C LYS A 157 -28.13 -12.00 0.14
N ARG A 158 -27.12 -12.73 -0.35
CA ARG A 158 -25.89 -13.04 0.39
C ARG A 158 -24.76 -12.22 -0.19
N LEU A 159 -24.25 -11.27 0.57
CA LEU A 159 -23.11 -10.44 0.18
C LEU A 159 -21.85 -10.93 0.88
N CYS A 160 -20.71 -10.92 0.19
CA CYS A 160 -19.41 -11.20 0.77
C CYS A 160 -18.47 -10.02 0.45
N VAL A 161 -18.01 -9.32 1.48
CA VAL A 161 -17.13 -8.16 1.31
C VAL A 161 -15.68 -8.57 1.53
N PHE A 162 -14.85 -8.35 0.52
CA PHE A 162 -13.43 -8.60 0.52
C PHE A 162 -12.68 -7.32 0.91
N ILE A 163 -11.94 -7.37 2.02
CA ILE A 163 -11.23 -6.23 2.61
C ILE A 163 -9.74 -6.52 2.59
N HIS A 164 -8.98 -5.77 1.80
CA HIS A 164 -7.53 -5.95 1.69
C HIS A 164 -6.77 -5.44 2.94
N GLY A 165 -5.53 -5.90 3.09
CA GLY A 165 -4.59 -5.39 4.10
C GLY A 165 -3.81 -4.15 3.64
N LEU A 166 -2.89 -3.70 4.49
CA LEU A 166 -2.07 -2.50 4.27
C LEU A 166 -1.32 -2.54 2.93
N GLY A 167 -1.42 -1.46 2.15
CA GLY A 167 -0.67 -1.31 0.90
C GLY A 167 -1.16 -2.20 -0.26
N CYS A 168 -2.26 -2.91 -0.07
CA CYS A 168 -2.85 -3.82 -1.04
C CYS A 168 -4.10 -3.22 -1.70
N ASP A 169 -4.66 -3.93 -2.68
CA ASP A 169 -5.94 -3.59 -3.32
C ASP A 169 -6.80 -4.83 -3.59
N GLU A 170 -7.92 -4.66 -4.29
CA GLU A 170 -8.85 -5.74 -4.63
C GLU A 170 -8.22 -6.87 -5.46
N HIS A 171 -7.09 -6.64 -6.13
CA HIS A 171 -6.41 -7.68 -6.90
C HIS A 171 -5.77 -8.74 -6.02
N SER A 172 -5.63 -8.49 -4.72
CA SER A 172 -5.13 -9.46 -3.73
C SER A 172 -5.94 -10.76 -3.70
N TRP A 173 -7.20 -10.71 -4.15
CA TRP A 173 -8.14 -11.83 -4.16
C TRP A 173 -8.13 -12.63 -5.46
N GLN A 174 -7.12 -12.41 -6.29
CA GLN A 174 -6.96 -13.01 -7.61
C GLN A 174 -5.58 -13.64 -7.70
N ALA A 175 -5.52 -14.95 -7.93
CA ALA A 175 -4.26 -15.64 -8.15
C ALA A 175 -3.58 -15.11 -9.43
N ARG A 176 -2.26 -14.89 -9.40
CA ARG A 176 -1.49 -14.57 -10.60
C ARG A 176 -1.45 -15.80 -11.50
N ASP A 177 -1.99 -15.64 -12.70
CA ASP A 177 -1.87 -16.62 -13.76
C ASP A 177 -0.39 -16.79 -14.14
N ARG A 178 0.16 -18.00 -14.01
CA ARG A 178 1.48 -18.31 -14.56
C ARG A 178 1.68 -19.71 -15.11
N ALA A 179 0.74 -20.62 -14.91
CA ALA A 179 0.56 -21.85 -15.66
C ALA A 179 -0.69 -22.52 -15.07
N ASP A 180 -1.69 -22.78 -15.92
CA ASP A 180 -2.95 -23.53 -15.71
C ASP A 180 -3.05 -24.34 -14.40
N PRO A 181 -4.09 -24.18 -13.55
CA PRO A 181 -5.53 -24.01 -13.86
C PRO A 181 -5.98 -22.53 -13.81
N PRO A 182 -7.26 -22.20 -14.14
CA PRO A 182 -7.70 -20.81 -14.22
C PRO A 182 -7.39 -20.04 -12.94
N ALA A 183 -6.84 -18.83 -13.12
CA ALA A 183 -6.54 -17.89 -12.05
C ALA A 183 -7.64 -17.92 -10.97
N THR A 184 -7.32 -18.56 -9.83
CA THR A 184 -8.26 -18.72 -8.73
C THR A 184 -8.66 -17.34 -8.24
N HIS A 185 -9.94 -17.04 -8.37
CA HIS A 185 -10.52 -15.79 -7.91
C HIS A 185 -11.50 -16.13 -6.78
N PHE A 186 -11.12 -15.78 -5.55
CA PHE A 186 -11.86 -16.20 -4.35
C PHE A 186 -13.35 -15.81 -4.40
N GLY A 187 -13.67 -14.58 -4.78
CA GLY A 187 -15.06 -14.16 -4.89
C GLY A 187 -15.84 -14.82 -6.03
N ARG A 188 -15.19 -15.18 -7.15
CA ARG A 188 -15.86 -15.97 -8.20
C ARG A 188 -16.17 -17.39 -7.73
N GLN A 189 -15.27 -18.00 -6.96
CA GLN A 189 -15.50 -19.32 -6.35
C GLN A 189 -16.61 -19.27 -5.31
N LEU A 190 -16.60 -18.30 -4.38
CA LEU A 190 -17.69 -18.14 -3.41
C LEU A 190 -19.04 -17.88 -4.06
N HIS A 191 -19.06 -17.19 -5.21
CA HIS A 191 -20.28 -17.03 -5.99
C HIS A 191 -20.75 -18.36 -6.57
N ALA A 192 -19.87 -19.13 -7.21
CA ALA A 192 -20.23 -20.41 -7.81
C ALA A 192 -20.69 -21.44 -6.78
N ASP A 193 -19.96 -21.58 -5.67
CA ASP A 193 -20.17 -22.66 -4.70
C ASP A 193 -21.30 -22.34 -3.72
N PHE A 194 -21.49 -21.07 -3.40
CA PHE A 194 -22.37 -20.64 -2.31
C PHE A 194 -23.28 -19.46 -2.68
N ALA A 195 -23.32 -19.02 -3.94
CA ALA A 195 -24.13 -17.89 -4.41
C ALA A 195 -24.04 -16.63 -3.53
N PHE A 196 -22.82 -16.30 -3.07
CA PHE A 196 -22.50 -14.98 -2.55
C PHE A 196 -22.29 -13.99 -3.70
N THR A 197 -22.70 -12.75 -3.53
CA THR A 197 -22.28 -11.63 -4.38
C THR A 197 -21.00 -11.04 -3.80
N PRO A 198 -19.85 -11.18 -4.49
CA PRO A 198 -18.59 -10.65 -4.00
C PRO A 198 -18.51 -9.14 -4.23
N LEU A 199 -18.14 -8.41 -3.19
CA LEU A 199 -17.90 -6.98 -3.20
C LEU A 199 -16.46 -6.73 -2.77
N TYR A 200 -15.66 -6.05 -3.58
CA TYR A 200 -14.27 -5.76 -3.26
C TYR A 200 -14.12 -4.32 -2.80
N LEU A 201 -13.77 -4.13 -1.52
CA LEU A 201 -13.57 -2.81 -0.95
C LEU A 201 -12.12 -2.41 -1.13
N ARG A 202 -11.90 -1.23 -1.71
CA ARG A 202 -10.61 -0.54 -1.61
C ARG A 202 -10.78 0.68 -0.70
N TYR A 203 -9.83 0.87 0.20
CA TYR A 203 -9.86 1.97 1.15
C TYR A 203 -8.42 2.44 1.46
N ASN A 204 -8.31 3.61 2.07
CA ASN A 204 -7.04 4.04 2.65
C ASN A 204 -6.80 3.24 3.94
N SER A 205 -5.87 2.28 3.87
CA SER A 205 -5.47 1.38 4.96
C SER A 205 -4.22 1.86 5.67
#